data_AF-A0A960NJY5-F1
#
_entry.id   AF-A0A960NJY5-F1
#
_cell.length_a   1.000
_cell.length_b   1.000
_cell.length_c   1.000
_cell.angle_alpha   90.00
_cell.angle_beta   90.00
_cell.angle_gamma   90.00
#
_symmetry.space_group_name_H-M   'P 1'
#
loop_
_entity.id
_entity.type
_entity.pdbx_description
1 polymer ?
#
loop_
_entity_poly.entity_id
_entity_poly.type
_entity_poly.pdbx_seq_one_letter_code
_entity_poly.pdbx_strand_id
1 'polypeptide(L)'
;EKGRGSFEHYGLWLDRPLDRHKWFFSISQIDAFVLNRAARDGFGVVERFAAEKPKAGLLRAARQLRYPGERYQNRYCQTYWAVLAPATAA
;
A
#
# COMPACT_ATOMS: atom_id res chain seq x y z
N GLU A 1 5.51 1.98 -16.42
CA GLU A 1 5.08 3.35 -16.07
C GLU A 1 4.91 3.47 -14.56
N LYS A 2 5.44 4.51 -13.90
CA LYS A 2 5.36 4.64 -12.43
C LYS A 2 4.03 5.30 -12.02
N GLY A 3 3.20 4.58 -11.27
CA GLY A 3 2.04 5.13 -10.58
C GLY A 3 0.67 4.94 -11.26
N ARG A 4 0.54 4.09 -12.27
CA ARG A 4 -0.77 3.81 -12.92
C ARG A 4 -1.66 2.81 -12.16
N GLY A 5 -1.17 2.17 -11.12
CA GLY A 5 -1.98 1.32 -10.23
C GLY A 5 -2.05 -0.16 -10.65
N SER A 6 -1.84 -0.50 -11.93
CA SER A 6 -1.75 -1.88 -12.38
C SER A 6 -0.45 -2.15 -13.13
N PHE A 7 0.12 -3.32 -12.87
CA PHE A 7 1.16 -3.91 -13.69
C PHE A 7 0.59 -5.24 -14.21
N GLU A 8 0.43 -5.39 -15.53
CA GLU A 8 -0.35 -6.47 -16.16
C GLU A 8 0.06 -7.90 -15.76
N HIS A 9 1.28 -8.08 -15.24
CA HIS A 9 1.81 -9.37 -14.82
C HIS A 9 2.25 -9.43 -13.34
N TYR A 10 1.95 -8.40 -12.52
CA TYR A 10 2.48 -8.31 -11.15
C TYR A 10 1.44 -7.80 -10.13
N GLY A 11 1.53 -8.30 -8.91
CA GLY A 11 0.68 -7.89 -7.79
C GLY A 11 1.14 -8.50 -6.47
N LEU A 12 0.53 -8.05 -5.37
CA LEU A 12 0.79 -8.58 -4.04
C LEU A 12 -0.31 -9.60 -3.69
N TRP A 13 0.01 -10.88 -3.91
CA TRP A 13 -0.90 -12.00 -3.70
C TRP A 13 -1.07 -12.29 -2.20
N LEU A 14 -2.30 -12.61 -1.76
CA LEU A 14 -2.56 -13.05 -0.39
C LEU A 14 -1.90 -14.42 -0.10
N ASP A 15 -1.94 -15.30 -1.09
CA ASP A 15 -1.30 -16.60 -1.07
C ASP A 15 0.06 -16.57 -1.75
N ARG A 16 0.91 -17.54 -1.39
CA ARG A 16 2.26 -17.63 -1.92
C ARG A 16 2.21 -17.85 -3.43
N PRO A 17 2.79 -16.97 -4.26
CA PRO A 17 2.81 -17.19 -5.70
C PRO A 17 3.82 -18.28 -6.07
N LEU A 18 3.55 -18.93 -7.20
CA LEU A 18 4.38 -20.00 -7.76
C LEU A 18 5.73 -19.46 -8.26
N ASP A 19 5.76 -18.22 -8.73
CA ASP A 19 6.94 -17.56 -9.27
C ASP A 19 7.47 -16.45 -8.33
N ARG A 20 8.80 -16.41 -8.16
CA ARG A 20 9.54 -15.51 -7.25
C ARG A 20 10.32 -14.41 -7.98
N HIS A 21 9.89 -14.02 -9.17
CA HIS A 21 10.40 -12.80 -9.81
C HIS A 21 10.02 -11.54 -9.03
N LYS A 22 10.65 -10.41 -9.37
CA LYS A 22 10.49 -9.12 -8.69
C LYS A 22 9.01 -8.68 -8.70
N TRP A 23 8.40 -8.47 -7.55
CA TRP A 23 7.02 -8.00 -7.46
C TRP A 23 6.96 -6.48 -7.57
N PHE A 24 6.13 -6.00 -8.49
CA PHE A 24 5.68 -4.63 -8.52
C PHE A 24 4.24 -4.59 -8.02
N PHE A 25 3.96 -3.73 -7.05
CA PHE A 25 2.63 -3.58 -6.49
C PHE A 25 2.30 -2.13 -6.19
N SER A 26 1.01 -1.81 -6.21
CA SER A 26 0.46 -0.51 -5.87
C SER A 26 0.17 -0.40 -4.37
N ILE A 27 -0.02 0.82 -3.88
CA ILE A 27 -0.43 1.11 -2.51
C ILE A 27 -1.76 0.46 -2.18
N SER A 28 -2.71 0.43 -3.12
CA SER A 28 -3.99 -0.25 -2.94
C SER A 28 -3.83 -1.76 -2.86
N GLN A 29 -2.88 -2.34 -3.60
CA GLN A 29 -2.55 -3.77 -3.46
C GLN A 29 -1.89 -4.09 -2.11
N ILE A 30 -1.03 -3.20 -1.60
CA ILE A 30 -0.47 -3.34 -0.23
C ILE A 30 -1.59 -3.30 0.81
N ASP A 31 -2.48 -2.32 0.69
CA ASP A 31 -3.59 -2.15 1.62
C ASP A 31 -4.52 -3.37 1.60
N ALA A 32 -4.93 -3.82 0.42
CA ALA A 32 -5.73 -5.01 0.26
C ALA A 32 -5.04 -6.25 0.84
N PHE A 33 -3.74 -6.44 0.60
CA PHE A 33 -3.00 -7.54 1.18
C PHE A 33 -3.03 -7.52 2.70
N VAL A 34 -2.73 -6.37 3.33
CA VAL A 34 -2.71 -6.24 4.79
C VAL A 34 -4.10 -6.49 5.38
N LEU A 35 -5.15 -5.91 4.81
CA LEU A 35 -6.52 -6.09 5.29
C LEU A 35 -6.96 -7.55 5.20
N ASN A 36 -6.74 -8.20 4.05
CA ASN A 36 -7.12 -9.60 3.86
C ASN A 36 -6.28 -10.54 4.72
N ARG A 37 -4.98 -10.25 4.89
CA ARG A 37 -4.09 -11.07 5.72
C ARG A 37 -4.45 -10.96 7.20
N ALA A 38 -4.73 -9.75 7.68
CA ALA A 38 -5.19 -9.53 9.05
C ALA A 38 -6.47 -10.31 9.32
N ALA A 39 -7.49 -10.17 8.47
CA ALA A 39 -8.75 -10.89 8.62
C ALA A 39 -8.56 -12.41 8.62
N ARG A 40 -7.75 -12.95 7.70
CA ARG A 40 -7.47 -14.38 7.60
C ARG A 40 -6.79 -14.95 8.84
N ASP A 41 -5.88 -14.18 9.42
CA ASP A 41 -5.05 -14.63 10.55
C ASP A 41 -5.67 -14.23 11.91
N GLY A 42 -6.91 -13.71 11.93
CA GLY A 42 -7.65 -13.40 13.17
C GLY A 42 -7.28 -12.07 13.83
N PHE A 43 -6.77 -11.11 13.05
CA PHE A 43 -6.39 -9.77 13.50
C PHE A 43 -7.34 -8.69 12.96
N GLY A 44 -7.53 -7.63 13.75
CA GLY A 44 -8.06 -6.35 13.30
C GLY A 44 -6.93 -5.37 12.95
N VAL A 45 -7.20 -4.45 12.03
CA VAL A 45 -6.27 -3.36 11.69
C VAL A 45 -6.61 -2.13 12.52
N VAL A 46 -5.71 -1.74 13.43
CA VAL A 46 -5.89 -0.61 14.34
C VAL A 46 -5.52 0.70 13.66
N GLU A 47 -4.39 0.69 12.94
CA GLU A 47 -3.85 1.86 12.27
C GLU A 47 -3.17 1.43 10.98
N ARG A 48 -3.28 2.26 9.95
CA ARG A 48 -2.52 2.10 8.71
C ARG A 48 -2.30 3.43 8.02
N PHE A 49 -1.10 3.67 7.52
CA PHE A 49 -0.79 4.86 6.73
C PHE A 49 0.41 4.66 5.81
N ALA A 50 0.45 5.46 4.74
CA ALA A 50 1.56 5.55 3.82
C ALA A 50 2.48 6.69 4.25
N ALA A 51 3.75 6.38 4.54
CA ALA A 51 4.77 7.36 4.85
C ALA A 51 5.63 7.68 3.62
N GLU A 52 5.92 8.97 3.47
CA GLU A 52 6.80 9.51 2.44
C GLU A 52 7.92 10.34 3.08
N LYS A 53 9.02 10.56 2.35
CA LYS A 53 10.08 11.44 2.84
C LYS A 53 9.54 12.86 3.05
N PRO A 54 9.86 13.53 4.17
CA PRO A 54 9.44 14.89 4.40
C PRO A 54 9.96 15.81 3.28
N LYS A 55 9.08 16.71 2.83
CA LYS A 55 9.36 17.72 1.81
C LYS A 55 8.67 19.02 2.22
N ALA A 56 9.15 20.14 1.67
CA ALA A 56 8.49 21.44 1.83
C ALA A 56 7.02 21.34 1.40
N GLY A 57 6.12 21.96 2.18
CA GLY A 57 4.67 21.84 2.00
C GLY A 57 4.18 22.23 0.60
N LEU A 58 4.73 23.29 0.03
CA LEU A 58 4.38 23.74 -1.33
C LEU A 58 4.74 22.71 -2.40
N LEU A 59 5.91 22.07 -2.28
CA LEU A 59 6.34 21.04 -3.22
C LEU A 59 5.46 19.79 -3.11
N ARG A 60 5.04 19.44 -1.89
CA ARG A 60 4.10 18.35 -1.63
C ARG A 60 2.75 18.63 -2.29
N ALA A 61 2.19 19.82 -2.08
CA ALA A 61 0.91 20.24 -2.67
C ALA A 61 0.95 20.22 -4.20
N ALA A 62 2.01 20.78 -4.82
CA ALA A 62 2.18 20.76 -6.27
C ALA A 62 2.24 19.32 -6.84
N ARG A 63 2.89 18.39 -6.12
CA ARG A 63 2.93 16.98 -6.51
C ARG A 63 1.59 16.29 -6.34
N GLN A 64 0.83 16.59 -5.29
CA GLN A 64 -0.51 16.06 -5.08
C GLN A 64 -1.47 16.51 -6.18
N LEU A 65 -1.36 17.77 -6.63
CA LEU A 65 -2.14 18.27 -7.77
C LEU A 65 -1.74 17.57 -9.08
N ARG A 66 -0.43 17.38 -9.32
CA ARG A 66 0.07 16.73 -10.54
C ARG A 66 -0.25 15.23 -10.59
N TYR A 67 -0.24 14.56 -9.45
CA TYR A 67 -0.46 13.12 -9.32
C TYR A 67 -1.56 12.87 -8.30
N PRO A 68 -2.85 13.07 -8.65
CA PRO A 68 -3.92 12.96 -7.67
C PRO A 68 -4.17 11.51 -7.23
N GLY A 69 -4.72 11.36 -6.02
CA GLY A 69 -5.17 10.10 -5.46
C GLY A 69 -4.06 9.05 -5.32
N GLU A 70 -4.36 7.82 -5.72
CA GLU A 70 -3.45 6.67 -5.60
C GLU A 70 -2.12 6.88 -6.35
N ARG A 71 -2.13 7.66 -7.45
CA ARG A 71 -0.93 7.95 -8.25
C ARG A 71 0.15 8.65 -7.45
N TYR A 72 -0.25 9.50 -6.51
CA TYR A 72 0.67 10.16 -5.57
C TYR A 72 1.40 9.12 -4.74
N GLN A 73 0.63 8.30 -4.03
CA GLN A 73 1.13 7.33 -3.07
C GLN A 73 1.96 6.25 -3.76
N ASN A 74 1.51 5.73 -4.92
CA ASN A 74 2.28 4.78 -5.73
C ASN A 74 3.65 5.32 -6.17
N ARG A 75 3.83 6.64 -6.21
CA ARG A 75 5.06 7.27 -6.69
C ARG A 75 5.98 7.74 -5.56
N TYR A 76 5.41 8.15 -4.43
CA TYR A 76 6.15 8.82 -3.36
C TYR A 76 6.14 8.09 -2.02
N CYS A 77 5.22 7.14 -1.80
CA CYS A 77 5.24 6.28 -0.62
C CYS A 77 6.52 5.44 -0.61
N GLN A 78 7.18 5.39 0.54
CA GLN A 78 8.36 4.56 0.76
C GLN A 78 8.11 3.48 1.79
N THR A 79 7.20 3.75 2.73
CA THR A 79 6.86 2.82 3.80
C THR A 79 5.36 2.79 3.94
N TYR A 80 4.80 1.59 3.93
CA TYR A 80 3.45 1.34 4.36
C TYR A 80 3.51 0.82 5.80
N TRP A 81 2.92 1.55 6.74
CA TRP A 81 2.85 1.16 8.13
C TRP A 81 1.46 0.63 8.45
N ALA A 82 1.39 -0.48 9.19
CA ALA A 82 0.14 -1.03 9.69
C ALA A 82 0.34 -1.64 11.08
N VAL A 83 -0.60 -1.37 11.98
CA VAL A 83 -0.66 -1.94 13.32
C VAL A 83 -1.82 -2.93 13.38
N LEU A 84 -1.50 -4.17 13.71
CA LEU A 84 -2.46 -5.26 13.85
C LEU A 84 -2.63 -5.59 15.33
N ALA A 85 -3.87 -5.80 15.76
CA ALA A 85 -4.20 -6.31 17.09
C ALA A 85 -5.10 -7.53 16.94
N PRO A 86 -5.07 -8.49 17.89
CA PRO A 86 -6.02 -9.59 17.88
C PRO A 86 -7.43 -9.06 17.71
N ALA A 87 -8.20 -9.64 16.80
CA ALA A 87 -9.60 -9.27 16.65
C ALA A 87 -10.28 -9.57 18.00
N THR A 88 -10.73 -8.52 18.68
CA THR A 88 -11.46 -8.71 19.94
C THR A 88 -12.74 -9.47 19.59
N ALA A 89 -12.92 -10.64 20.17
CA ALA A 89 -14.17 -11.38 20.02
C ALA A 89 -15.30 -10.47 20.51
N ALA A 90 -16.18 -10.07 19.59
CA ALA A 90 -17.42 -9.38 19.93
C ALA A 90 -18.37 -10.34 20.65
#